data_AF-A0A2W1ENT8-F1
#
_entry.id   AF-A0A2W1ENT8-F1
#
_cell.length_a   1.000
_cell.length_b   1.000
_cell.length_c   1.000
_cell.angle_alpha   90.00
_cell.angle_beta   90.00
_cell.angle_gamma   90.00
#
_symmetry.space_group_name_H-M   'P 1'
#
loop_
_entity.id
_entity.type
_entity.pdbx_description
1 polymer ?
#
loop_
_entity_poly.entity_id
_entity_poly.type
_entity_poly.pdbx_seq_one_letter_code
_entity_poly.pdbx_strand_id
1 'polypeptide(L)'
;MAEHKAIYATLGLGPNASEFRGKPSPEVDAAWDRVTQTYLYPMTKEEVIKMGNDPEYAVLMPEEMGFGKGHYAGFADVEHKIHCLDVLRKEIYSDYYGEKKSPL
;
A
#
# COMPACT_ATOMS: atom_id res chain seq x y z
N MET A 1 1.65 25.40 31.98
CA MET A 1 1.72 23.93 32.12
C MET A 1 1.16 23.35 30.82
N ALA A 2 2.02 22.90 29.91
CA ALA A 2 1.57 22.32 28.65
C ALA A 2 1.09 20.87 28.91
N GLU A 3 -0.12 20.54 28.47
CA GLU A 3 -0.61 19.16 28.46
C GLU A 3 0.19 18.36 27.44
N HIS A 4 1.00 17.41 27.91
CA HIS A 4 1.62 16.41 27.04
C HIS A 4 0.56 15.35 26.73
N LYS A 5 0.07 15.29 25.49
CA LYS A 5 -0.71 14.13 25.02
C LYS A 5 0.16 12.89 25.17
N ALA A 6 -0.34 11.90 25.92
CA ALA A 6 0.35 10.62 26.10
C ALA A 6 0.67 10.00 24.74
N ILE A 7 1.95 9.68 24.51
CA ILE A 7 2.39 8.93 23.33
C ILE A 7 2.08 7.46 23.59
N TYR A 8 1.02 6.93 22.98
CA TYR A 8 0.59 5.53 23.10
C TYR A 8 1.43 4.56 22.25
N ALA A 9 2.74 4.80 22.13
CA ALA A 9 3.66 3.85 21.49
C ALA A 9 3.85 2.66 22.45
N THR A 10 2.99 1.66 22.34
CA THR A 10 3.05 0.46 23.17
C THR A 10 3.66 -0.70 22.37
N LEU A 11 4.67 -1.35 22.97
CA LEU A 11 5.25 -2.60 22.46
C LEU A 11 4.19 -3.73 22.38
N GLY A 12 3.13 -3.65 23.19
CA GLY A 12 1.96 -4.53 23.14
C GLY A 12 0.69 -3.82 22.66
N LEU A 13 -0.42 -4.55 22.58
CA LEU A 13 -1.73 -3.96 22.24
C LEU A 13 -2.30 -3.23 23.46
N GLY A 14 -2.21 -1.90 23.46
CA GLY A 14 -2.90 -1.06 24.44
C GLY A 14 -4.41 -0.98 24.19
N PRO A 15 -5.17 -0.34 25.10
CA PRO A 15 -6.63 -0.19 24.98
C PRO A 15 -7.11 0.59 23.75
N ASN A 16 -6.21 1.34 23.11
CA ASN A 16 -6.46 2.11 21.89
C ASN A 16 -5.55 1.62 20.73
N ALA A 17 -5.25 0.33 20.69
CA ALA A 17 -4.44 -0.23 19.61
C ALA A 17 -5.11 0.05 18.24
N SER A 18 -4.29 0.43 17.27
CA SER A 18 -4.74 0.56 15.89
C SER A 18 -5.36 -0.74 15.39
N GLU A 19 -6.45 -0.62 14.63
CA GLU A 19 -7.11 -1.75 13.95
C GLU A 19 -6.15 -2.58 13.07
N PHE A 20 -5.03 -2.01 12.63
CA PHE A 20 -4.00 -2.69 11.85
C PHE A 20 -3.06 -3.60 12.67
N ARG A 21 -3.06 -3.51 14.01
CA ARG A 21 -2.06 -4.15 14.89
C ARG A 21 -2.54 -5.45 15.55
N GLY A 22 -3.78 -5.89 15.30
CA GLY A 22 -4.35 -7.09 15.93
C GLY A 22 -3.73 -8.42 15.47
N LYS A 23 -4.08 -9.50 16.18
CA LYS A 23 -3.86 -10.88 15.69
C LYS A 23 -4.67 -11.09 14.40
N PRO A 24 -4.29 -12.07 13.54
CA PRO A 24 -5.06 -12.41 12.36
C PRO A 24 -6.55 -12.60 12.66
N SER A 25 -7.39 -11.86 11.96
CA SER A 25 -8.84 -11.95 12.00
C SER A 25 -9.43 -11.30 10.75
N PRO A 26 -10.68 -11.63 10.37
CA PRO A 26 -11.36 -10.95 9.26
C PRO A 26 -11.43 -9.44 9.41
N GLU A 27 -11.55 -8.93 10.64
CA GLU A 27 -11.61 -7.48 10.91
C GLU A 27 -10.26 -6.80 10.69
N VAL A 28 -9.15 -7.44 11.08
CA VAL A 28 -7.79 -6.94 10.82
C VAL A 28 -7.50 -6.98 9.32
N ASP A 29 -7.86 -8.06 8.64
CA ASP A 29 -7.68 -8.15 7.19
C ASP A 29 -8.50 -7.10 6.44
N ALA A 30 -9.77 -6.90 6.83
CA ALA A 30 -10.60 -5.83 6.28
C ALA A 30 -10.05 -4.42 6.58
N ALA A 31 -9.27 -4.23 7.66
CA ALA A 31 -8.55 -2.99 7.88
C ALA A 31 -7.42 -2.82 6.86
N TRP A 32 -6.54 -3.82 6.74
CA TRP A 32 -5.41 -3.81 5.80
C TRP A 32 -5.84 -3.69 4.35
N ASP A 33 -6.89 -4.41 3.92
CA ASP A 33 -7.38 -4.40 2.54
C ASP A 33 -7.81 -3.01 2.07
N ARG A 34 -8.18 -2.09 2.97
CA ARG A 34 -8.53 -0.70 2.62
C ARG A 34 -7.33 0.14 2.20
N VAL A 35 -6.12 -0.24 2.59
CA VAL A 35 -4.90 0.58 2.41
C VAL A 35 -3.83 -0.12 1.59
N THR A 36 -4.00 -1.41 1.28
CA THR A 36 -3.07 -2.21 0.47
C THR A 36 -3.44 -2.28 -1.01
N GLN A 37 -4.58 -1.71 -1.41
CA GLN A 37 -4.94 -1.62 -2.82
C GLN A 37 -3.93 -0.75 -3.57
N THR A 38 -3.44 -1.29 -4.68
CA THR A 38 -2.45 -0.66 -5.54
C THR A 38 -3.15 -0.15 -6.80
N TYR A 39 -2.92 1.10 -7.18
CA TYR A 39 -3.55 1.71 -8.35
C TYR A 39 -2.50 2.25 -9.32
N LEU A 40 -2.79 2.10 -10.60
CA LEU A 40 -2.05 2.81 -11.64
C LEU A 40 -2.67 4.19 -11.83
N TYR A 41 -1.82 5.20 -11.85
CA TYR A 41 -2.20 6.58 -12.08
C TYR A 41 -1.77 6.99 -13.49
N PRO A 42 -2.67 7.49 -14.35
CA PRO A 42 -2.27 8.00 -15.66
C PRO A 42 -1.39 9.23 -15.49
N MET A 43 -0.22 9.21 -16.12
CA MET A 43 0.74 10.31 -16.09
C MET A 43 1.00 10.86 -17.48
N THR A 44 1.09 12.17 -17.59
CA THR A 44 1.53 12.84 -18.82
C THR A 44 3.05 12.71 -19.00
N LYS A 45 3.53 12.90 -20.23
CA LYS A 45 4.97 12.90 -20.53
C LYS A 45 5.71 13.95 -19.70
N GLU A 46 5.11 15.13 -19.54
CA GLU A 46 5.66 16.27 -18.80
C GLU A 46 5.82 15.94 -17.31
N GLU A 47 4.87 15.21 -16.72
CA GLU A 47 4.96 14.77 -15.33
C GLU A 47 6.05 13.72 -15.13
N VAL A 48 6.18 12.76 -16.07
CA VAL A 48 7.28 11.77 -16.07
C VAL A 48 8.64 12.48 -16.09
N ILE A 49 8.82 13.46 -16.98
CA ILE A 49 10.05 14.27 -17.07
C ILE A 49 10.27 15.07 -15.78
N LYS A 50 9.22 15.67 -15.21
CA LYS A 50 9.31 16.47 -13.99
C LYS A 50 9.72 15.63 -12.77
N MET A 51 9.39 14.34 -12.74
CA MET A 51 9.88 13.41 -11.73
C MET A 51 11.35 13.00 -11.93
N GLY A 52 11.98 13.44 -13.02
CA GLY A 52 13.36 13.08 -13.36
C GLY A 52 13.50 11.71 -14.05
N ASN A 53 12.40 11.14 -14.53
CA ASN A 53 12.41 9.90 -15.30
C ASN A 53 12.51 10.19 -16.80
N ASP A 54 13.07 9.24 -17.55
CA ASP A 54 13.12 9.30 -19.01
C ASP A 54 11.87 8.62 -19.60
N PRO A 55 11.03 9.35 -20.36
CA PRO A 55 9.84 8.78 -21.01
C PRO A 55 10.13 7.64 -21.98
N GLU A 56 11.34 7.52 -22.53
CA GLU A 56 11.71 6.40 -23.41
C GLU A 56 11.68 5.05 -22.67
N TYR A 57 11.97 5.06 -21.36
CA TYR A 57 11.99 3.87 -20.51
C TYR A 57 10.76 3.74 -19.61
N ALA A 58 9.85 4.70 -19.66
CA ALA A 58 8.61 4.68 -18.89
C ALA A 58 7.55 3.81 -19.58
N VAL A 59 6.78 3.06 -18.78
CA VAL A 59 5.73 2.17 -19.29
C VAL A 59 4.52 3.00 -19.72
N LEU A 60 4.04 2.78 -20.95
CA LEU A 60 2.78 3.35 -21.41
C LEU A 60 1.59 2.57 -20.85
N MET A 61 0.52 3.28 -20.52
CA MET A 61 -0.74 2.65 -20.17
C MET A 61 -1.44 2.08 -21.41
N PRO A 62 -2.05 0.88 -21.31
CA PRO A 62 -2.91 0.36 -22.36
C PRO A 62 -4.09 1.29 -22.63
N GLU A 63 -4.41 1.53 -23.91
CA GLU A 63 -5.51 2.42 -24.32
C GLU A 63 -6.88 1.90 -23.83
N GLU A 64 -7.01 0.58 -23.65
CA GLU A 64 -8.22 -0.11 -23.18
C GLU A 64 -8.62 0.30 -21.75
N MET A 65 -7.71 0.89 -20.97
CA MET A 65 -8.02 1.43 -19.64
C MET A 65 -8.79 2.77 -19.69
N GLY A 66 -8.99 3.36 -20.87
CA GLY A 66 -9.88 4.51 -21.05
C GLY A 66 -9.28 5.88 -20.71
N PHE A 67 -7.98 5.96 -20.42
CA PHE A 67 -7.29 7.22 -20.13
C PHE A 67 -6.83 7.98 -21.39
N GLY A 68 -7.00 7.39 -22.58
CA GLY A 68 -6.56 7.96 -23.85
C GLY A 68 -5.08 7.72 -24.15
N LYS A 69 -4.66 8.08 -25.36
CA LYS A 69 -3.30 7.78 -25.86
C LYS A 69 -2.24 8.62 -25.14
N GLY A 70 -1.05 8.04 -24.97
CA GLY A 70 0.15 8.76 -24.55
C GLY A 70 0.27 9.01 -23.04
N HIS A 71 -0.54 8.32 -22.23
CA HIS A 71 -0.36 8.29 -20.78
C HIS A 71 0.61 7.19 -20.37
N TYR A 72 1.43 7.49 -19.36
CA TYR A 72 2.35 6.57 -18.72
C TYR A 72 1.74 6.01 -17.44
N ALA A 73 2.13 4.79 -17.09
CA ALA A 73 1.71 4.14 -15.86
C ALA A 73 2.51 4.72 -14.68
N GLY A 74 1.85 5.51 -13.86
CA GLY A 74 2.36 6.01 -12.58
C GLY A 74 1.96 5.09 -11.44
N PHE A 75 2.78 5.09 -10.39
CA PHE A 75 2.52 4.32 -9.19
C PHE A 75 2.94 5.11 -7.94
N ALA A 76 2.08 5.15 -6.92
CA ALA A 76 2.43 5.81 -5.67
C ALA A 76 3.27 4.87 -4.81
N ASP A 77 4.54 5.22 -4.57
CA ASP A 77 5.51 4.39 -3.83
C ASP A 77 5.01 3.95 -2.43
N VAL A 78 4.17 4.76 -1.78
CA VAL A 78 3.54 4.40 -0.50
C VAL A 78 2.66 3.15 -0.59
N GLU A 79 1.99 2.91 -1.72
CA GLU A 79 1.12 1.76 -1.91
C GLU A 79 1.92 0.45 -1.95
N HIS A 80 3.08 0.43 -2.61
CA HIS A 80 3.97 -0.74 -2.63
C HIS A 80 4.54 -1.03 -1.24
N LYS A 81 4.89 0.02 -0.50
CA LYS A 81 5.39 -0.12 0.88
C LYS A 81 4.34 -0.73 1.80
N ILE A 82 3.09 -0.26 1.73
CA ILE A 82 2.01 -0.78 2.58
C ILE A 82 1.60 -2.19 2.15
N HIS A 83 1.50 -2.46 0.85
CA HIS A 83 1.24 -3.82 0.32
C HIS A 83 2.27 -4.84 0.84
N CYS A 84 3.57 -4.56 0.65
CA CYS A 84 4.63 -5.47 1.11
C CYS A 84 4.64 -5.62 2.64
N LEU A 85 4.26 -4.57 3.39
CA LEU A 85 4.14 -4.67 4.84
C LEU A 85 3.00 -5.62 5.25
N ASP A 86 1.87 -5.62 4.53
CA ASP A 86 0.78 -6.58 4.76
C ASP A 86 1.18 -8.01 4.43
N VAL A 87 1.92 -8.20 3.32
CA VAL A 87 2.49 -9.51 2.97
C VAL A 87 3.37 -10.02 4.11
N LEU A 88 4.32 -9.21 4.59
CA LEU A 88 5.19 -9.59 5.71
C LEU A 88 4.39 -9.86 7.00
N ARG A 89 3.37 -9.06 7.30
CA ARG A 89 2.46 -9.31 8.43
C ARG A 89 1.81 -10.68 8.31
N LYS A 90 1.26 -11.04 7.14
CA LYS A 90 0.61 -12.33 6.89
C LYS A 90 1.60 -13.50 7.01
N GLU A 91 2.82 -13.35 6.49
CA GLU A 91 3.88 -14.36 6.60
C GLU A 91 4.28 -14.67 8.05
N ILE A 92 4.28 -13.68 8.94
CA ILE A 92 4.54 -13.90 10.38
C ILE A 92 3.47 -14.79 11.03
N TYR A 93 2.27 -14.86 10.44
CA TYR A 93 1.17 -15.70 10.90
C TYR A 93 0.83 -16.80 9.88
N SER A 94 1.85 -17.42 9.28
CA SER A 94 1.69 -18.50 8.30
C SER A 94 0.82 -19.65 8.80
N ASP A 95 0.83 -19.97 10.10
CA ASP A 95 -0.06 -20.97 10.70
C ASP A 95 -1.56 -20.63 10.54
N TYR A 96 -1.91 -19.34 10.49
CA TYR A 96 -3.28 -18.86 10.32
C TYR A 96 -3.67 -18.73 8.84
N TYR A 97 -2.79 -18.14 8.02
CA TYR A 97 -3.08 -17.93 6.59
C TYR A 97 -2.79 -19.17 5.72
N GLY A 98 -2.11 -20.17 6.28
CA GLY A 98 -1.63 -21.36 5.57
C GLY A 98 -0.56 -21.01 4.51
N GLU A 99 -0.15 -22.00 3.71
CA GLU A 99 0.71 -21.77 2.52
C GLU A 99 -0.03 -21.08 1.36
N LYS A 100 -1.17 -20.41 1.62
CA LYS A 100 -1.80 -19.59 0.59
C LYS A 100 -0.94 -18.36 0.39
N LYS A 101 -0.07 -18.46 -0.62
CA LYS A 101 0.66 -17.33 -1.19
C LYS A 101 -0.31 -16.18 -1.37
N SER A 102 0.07 -15.01 -0.85
CA SER A 102 -0.60 -13.75 -1.16
C SER A 102 -0.88 -13.74 -2.66
N PRO A 103 -2.11 -13.45 -3.11
CA PRO A 103 -2.37 -13.29 -4.52
C PRO A 103 -1.52 -12.10 -4.96
N LEU A 104 -0.41 -12.40 -5.64
CA LEU A 104 0.17 -11.45 -6.57
C LEU A 104 -0.92 -11.07 -7.57
#